data_AF-A0A1H8QQU7-F1
#
_entry.id   AF-A0A1H8QQU7-F1
#
_cell.length_a   1.000
_cell.length_b   1.000
_cell.length_c   1.000
_cell.angle_alpha   90.00
_cell.angle_beta   90.00
_cell.angle_gamma   90.00
#
_symmetry.space_group_name_H-M   'P 1'
#
loop_
_entity.id
_entity.type
_entity.pdbx_description
1 polymer ?
#
loop_
_entity_poly.entity_id
_entity_poly.type
_entity_poly.pdbx_seq_one_letter_code
_entity_poly.pdbx_strand_id
1 'polypeptide(L)'
;MLRKPVELSLQTFEVLWERLNLGDVHPTLVRGALWYSLDERRQLAADADRELAECGLLRGGRLDDDFVETLHVLQRPRVDYYSWVKSGRGERTVRAAASGRDAVTVVATGQKLYLAACSADSLAQEFTALLPDAPAARLASLTCSDTDLKAIKGGAIPNTTSPSIRDAKQVLRWLNAQHTHFGRLYVAIRDSRGRRRRNEDPPGWADTDQGRILFGVDGSGWVSLSGAGPQEIASKVQRLAYDLRNRG
;
A
#
# COMPACT_ATOMS: atom_id res chain seq x y z
N MET A 1 21.24 0.92 -6.52
CA MET A 1 19.78 1.23 -6.63
C MET A 1 19.43 1.84 -7.99
N LEU A 2 18.20 1.65 -8.49
CA LEU A 2 17.72 2.20 -9.78
C LEU A 2 18.12 3.67 -9.99
N ARG A 3 18.76 3.97 -11.15
CA ARG A 3 19.23 5.33 -11.48
C ARG A 3 18.17 6.21 -12.14
N LYS A 4 17.18 5.59 -12.78
CA LYS A 4 16.04 6.25 -13.43
C LYS A 4 14.78 5.42 -13.18
N PRO A 5 13.59 6.03 -13.21
CA PRO A 5 12.35 5.28 -13.19
C PRO A 5 12.29 4.28 -14.36
N VAL A 6 11.64 3.14 -14.12
CA VAL A 6 11.41 2.13 -15.14
C VAL A 6 9.97 1.65 -15.10
N GLU A 7 9.42 1.41 -16.28
CA GLU A 7 8.14 0.72 -16.47
C GLU A 7 8.43 -0.68 -16.97
N LEU A 8 7.80 -1.68 -16.36
CA LEU A 8 7.85 -3.08 -16.77
C LEU A 8 6.45 -3.67 -16.80
N SER A 9 6.26 -4.72 -17.59
CA SER A 9 5.10 -5.58 -17.43
C SER A 9 5.16 -6.36 -16.11
N LEU A 10 4.00 -6.65 -15.52
CA LEU A 10 3.91 -7.57 -14.38
C LEU A 10 4.43 -8.97 -14.75
N GLN A 11 4.33 -9.35 -16.03
CA GLN A 11 4.93 -10.56 -16.57
C GLN A 11 6.44 -10.59 -16.36
N THR A 12 7.14 -9.57 -16.85
CA THR A 12 8.60 -9.48 -16.74
C THR A 12 9.02 -9.45 -15.27
N PHE A 13 8.25 -8.77 -14.43
CA PHE A 13 8.48 -8.74 -12.99
C PHE A 13 8.40 -10.13 -12.33
N GLU A 14 7.38 -10.93 -12.66
CA GLU A 14 7.24 -12.32 -12.16
C GLU A 14 8.37 -13.23 -12.67
N VAL A 15 8.72 -13.13 -13.96
CA VAL A 15 9.85 -13.87 -14.55
C VAL A 15 11.16 -13.55 -13.84
N LEU A 16 11.41 -12.27 -13.53
CA LEU A 16 12.58 -11.85 -12.76
C LEU A 16 12.58 -12.44 -11.34
N TRP A 17 11.43 -12.52 -10.69
CA TRP A 17 11.30 -13.09 -9.34
C TRP A 17 11.69 -14.57 -9.31
N GLU A 18 11.23 -15.35 -10.29
CA GLU A 18 11.60 -16.76 -10.47
C GLU A 18 13.09 -16.89 -10.83
N ARG A 19 13.55 -16.12 -11.83
CA ARG A 19 14.95 -16.14 -12.32
C ARG A 19 15.97 -15.83 -11.22
N LEU A 20 15.65 -14.90 -10.32
CA LEU A 20 16.52 -14.48 -9.22
C LEU A 20 16.29 -15.27 -7.92
N ASN A 21 15.40 -16.26 -7.95
CA ASN A 21 15.02 -17.08 -6.78
C ASN A 21 14.67 -16.22 -5.55
N LEU A 22 13.86 -15.18 -5.75
CA LEU A 22 13.49 -14.23 -4.70
C LEU A 22 12.42 -14.78 -3.76
N GLY A 23 11.82 -15.93 -4.06
CA GLY A 23 10.71 -16.51 -3.31
C GLY A 23 9.38 -15.94 -3.79
N ASP A 24 8.40 -15.79 -2.88
CA ASP A 24 7.07 -15.31 -3.27
C ASP A 24 7.06 -13.81 -3.57
N VAL A 25 6.37 -13.46 -4.64
CA VAL A 25 6.08 -12.06 -5.01
C VAL A 25 5.12 -11.45 -3.97
N HIS A 26 5.27 -10.15 -3.69
CA HIS A 26 4.33 -9.45 -2.82
C HIS A 26 2.88 -9.58 -3.37
N PRO A 27 1.87 -9.94 -2.56
CA PRO A 27 0.52 -10.24 -3.07
C PRO A 27 -0.19 -9.09 -3.80
N THR A 28 0.32 -7.86 -3.68
CA THR A 28 -0.20 -6.69 -4.39
C THR A 28 0.37 -6.52 -5.80
N LEU A 29 1.35 -7.35 -6.19
CA LEU A 29 2.15 -7.24 -7.42
C LEU A 29 2.14 -8.55 -8.24
N VAL A 30 1.11 -9.38 -8.09
CA VAL A 30 0.93 -10.64 -8.84
C VAL A 30 -0.21 -10.54 -9.83
N ARG A 31 -0.13 -11.26 -10.95
CA ARG A 31 -1.20 -11.38 -11.97
C ARG A 31 -2.25 -12.44 -11.61
N GLY A 32 -2.05 -13.16 -10.51
CA GLY A 32 -2.85 -14.32 -10.10
C GLY A 32 -2.15 -15.64 -10.45
N ALA A 33 -2.79 -16.77 -10.09
CA ALA A 33 -2.24 -18.08 -10.38
C ALA A 33 -2.46 -18.44 -11.87
N LEU A 34 -1.39 -18.48 -12.65
CA LEU A 34 -1.40 -18.87 -14.06
C LEU A 34 -0.52 -20.12 -14.24
N TRP A 35 -1.00 -21.10 -14.99
CA TRP A 35 -0.23 -22.27 -15.35
C TRP A 35 0.34 -22.10 -16.75
N TYR A 36 1.64 -22.39 -16.90
CA TYR A 36 2.35 -22.28 -18.17
C TYR A 36 3.10 -23.58 -18.46
N SER A 37 2.95 -24.06 -19.69
CA SER A 37 3.80 -25.10 -20.30
C SER A 37 5.27 -24.64 -20.39
N LEU A 38 6.18 -25.57 -20.67
CA LEU A 38 7.61 -25.28 -20.77
C LEU A 38 7.92 -24.27 -21.90
N ASP A 39 7.25 -24.42 -23.06
CA ASP A 39 7.48 -23.54 -24.20
C ASP A 39 6.90 -22.14 -23.96
N GLU A 40 5.75 -22.04 -23.29
CA GLU A 40 5.22 -20.76 -22.83
C GLU A 40 6.20 -20.08 -21.86
N ARG A 41 6.78 -20.82 -20.91
CA ARG A 41 7.80 -20.25 -20.00
C ARG A 41 9.03 -19.73 -20.74
N ARG A 42 9.50 -20.44 -21.77
CA ARG A 42 10.61 -19.97 -22.63
C ARG A 42 10.24 -18.69 -23.36
N GLN A 43 9.02 -18.61 -23.88
CA GLN A 43 8.53 -17.41 -24.55
C GLN A 43 8.43 -16.23 -23.58
N LEU A 44 7.87 -16.44 -22.38
CA LEU A 44 7.81 -15.42 -21.32
C LEU A 44 9.20 -14.89 -20.94
N ALA A 45 10.19 -15.78 -20.84
CA ALA A 45 11.58 -15.40 -20.58
C ALA A 45 12.20 -14.58 -21.72
N ALA A 46 11.97 -14.99 -22.97
CA ALA A 46 12.46 -14.25 -24.14
C ALA A 46 11.80 -12.86 -24.28
N ASP A 47 10.51 -12.76 -23.99
CA ASP A 47 9.79 -11.48 -23.99
C ASP A 47 10.25 -10.57 -22.84
N ALA A 48 10.51 -11.14 -21.66
CA ALA A 48 11.08 -10.41 -20.53
C ALA A 48 12.49 -9.87 -20.85
N ASP A 49 13.36 -10.70 -21.44
CA ASP A 49 14.70 -10.28 -21.86
C ASP A 49 14.65 -9.13 -22.88
N ARG A 50 13.67 -9.15 -23.80
CA ARG A 50 13.44 -8.07 -24.78
C ARG A 50 13.04 -6.77 -24.09
N GLU A 51 12.01 -6.80 -23.22
CA GLU A 51 11.54 -5.62 -22.48
C GLU A 51 12.67 -5.05 -21.59
N LEU A 52 13.46 -5.91 -20.96
CA LEU A 52 14.59 -5.49 -20.11
C LEU A 52 15.72 -4.86 -20.94
N ALA A 53 16.04 -5.40 -22.11
CA ALA A 53 17.04 -4.83 -23.00
C ALA A 53 16.60 -3.44 -23.52
N GLU A 54 15.33 -3.28 -23.90
CA GLU A 54 14.74 -2.00 -24.31
C GLU A 54 14.79 -0.95 -23.18
N CYS A 55 14.56 -1.36 -21.93
CA CYS A 55 14.71 -0.49 -20.77
C CYS A 55 16.18 -0.16 -20.41
N GLY A 56 17.14 -0.89 -21.00
CA GLY A 56 18.56 -0.81 -20.69
C GLY A 56 18.95 -1.54 -19.40
N LEU A 57 18.10 -2.44 -18.91
CA LEU A 57 18.29 -3.24 -17.68
C LEU A 57 18.92 -4.61 -17.94
N LEU A 58 19.06 -5.01 -19.20
CA LEU A 58 19.75 -6.24 -19.60
C LEU A 58 20.73 -5.92 -20.74
N ARG A 59 22.00 -6.30 -20.56
CA ARG A 59 23.03 -6.18 -21.62
C ARG A 59 23.94 -7.39 -21.61
N GLY A 60 24.11 -8.04 -22.76
CA GLY A 60 24.98 -9.21 -22.89
C GLY A 60 24.56 -10.37 -21.98
N GLY A 61 23.25 -10.55 -21.75
CA GLY A 61 22.71 -11.57 -20.85
C GLY A 61 22.84 -11.26 -19.36
N ARG A 62 23.46 -10.14 -18.97
CA ARG A 62 23.61 -9.70 -17.57
C ARG A 62 22.61 -8.61 -17.24
N LEU A 63 21.89 -8.78 -16.13
CA LEU A 63 21.02 -7.76 -15.56
C LEU A 63 21.86 -6.61 -14.99
N ASP A 64 21.31 -5.41 -15.03
CA ASP A 64 21.88 -4.24 -14.36
C ASP A 64 21.95 -4.47 -12.83
N ASP A 65 23.14 -4.29 -12.24
CA ASP A 65 23.38 -4.59 -10.83
C ASP A 65 22.53 -3.70 -9.90
N ASP A 66 22.37 -2.42 -10.28
CA ASP A 66 21.58 -1.43 -9.52
C ASP A 66 20.08 -1.80 -9.51
N PHE A 67 19.58 -2.37 -10.60
CA PHE A 67 18.23 -2.92 -10.67
C PHE A 67 18.08 -4.20 -9.85
N VAL A 68 19.02 -5.14 -9.92
CA VAL A 68 18.99 -6.37 -9.10
C VAL A 68 18.95 -6.02 -7.61
N GLU A 69 19.75 -5.05 -7.15
CA GLU A 69 19.71 -4.55 -5.78
C GLU A 69 18.31 -4.00 -5.41
N THR A 70 17.69 -3.25 -6.31
CA THR A 70 16.32 -2.72 -6.13
C THR A 70 15.31 -3.87 -5.94
N LEU A 71 15.41 -4.96 -6.70
CA LEU A 71 14.53 -6.12 -6.55
C LEU A 71 14.73 -6.82 -5.20
N HIS A 72 15.97 -6.93 -4.71
CA HIS A 72 16.26 -7.46 -3.38
C HIS A 72 15.66 -6.60 -2.27
N VAL A 73 15.72 -5.27 -2.38
CA VAL A 73 15.06 -4.34 -1.44
C VAL A 73 13.55 -4.55 -1.44
N LEU A 74 12.93 -4.67 -2.63
CA LEU A 74 11.49 -4.93 -2.74
C LEU A 74 11.06 -6.27 -2.14
N GLN A 75 11.90 -7.30 -2.24
CA GLN A 75 11.56 -8.61 -1.73
C GLN A 75 11.66 -8.69 -0.21
N ARG A 76 12.71 -8.08 0.37
CA ARG A 76 12.96 -8.17 1.82
C ARG A 76 13.13 -6.80 2.46
N PRO A 77 12.13 -5.90 2.34
CA PRO A 77 12.24 -4.58 2.94
C PRO A 77 12.22 -4.69 4.47
N ARG A 78 12.89 -3.72 5.12
CA ARG A 78 12.75 -3.49 6.57
C ARG A 78 11.47 -2.75 6.92
N VAL A 79 11.00 -1.88 6.02
CA VAL A 79 9.75 -1.13 6.14
C VAL A 79 9.04 -1.15 4.80
N ASP A 80 7.74 -1.41 4.81
CA ASP A 80 6.91 -1.57 3.61
C ASP A 80 5.55 -0.90 3.85
N TYR A 81 5.29 0.19 3.12
CA TYR A 81 4.02 0.91 3.11
C TYR A 81 3.30 0.59 1.82
N TYR A 82 2.03 0.20 1.89
CA TYR A 82 1.27 -0.07 0.67
C TYR A 82 -0.24 0.14 0.85
N SER A 83 -0.93 0.39 -0.26
CA SER A 83 -2.39 0.50 -0.34
C SER A 83 -2.88 0.00 -1.69
N TRP A 84 -3.98 -0.73 -1.69
CA TRP A 84 -4.84 -0.85 -2.87
C TRP A 84 -5.69 0.41 -2.95
N VAL A 85 -5.47 1.21 -3.98
CA VAL A 85 -6.22 2.42 -4.29
C VAL A 85 -7.35 2.02 -5.24
N LYS A 86 -8.58 2.04 -4.74
CA LYS A 86 -9.80 1.73 -5.50
C LYS A 86 -10.48 3.02 -5.94
N SER A 87 -11.09 2.98 -7.13
CA SER A 87 -11.87 4.08 -7.70
C SER A 87 -12.91 3.54 -8.67
N GLY A 88 -13.78 4.42 -9.20
CA GLY A 88 -14.69 4.07 -10.30
C GLY A 88 -13.99 3.64 -11.60
N ARG A 89 -12.68 3.87 -11.73
CA ARG A 89 -11.86 3.47 -12.90
C ARG A 89 -11.14 2.12 -12.70
N GLY A 90 -11.30 1.50 -11.53
CA GLY A 90 -10.60 0.26 -11.17
C GLY A 90 -9.67 0.44 -9.98
N GLU A 91 -8.75 -0.51 -9.83
CA GLU A 91 -7.82 -0.61 -8.71
C GLU A 91 -6.37 -0.46 -9.18
N ARG A 92 -5.56 0.25 -8.39
CA ARG A 92 -4.10 0.27 -8.53
C ARG A 92 -3.43 0.04 -7.20
N THR A 93 -2.28 -0.63 -7.20
CA THR A 93 -1.42 -0.76 -6.03
C THR A 93 -0.48 0.44 -5.98
N VAL A 94 -0.31 1.01 -4.79
CA VAL A 94 0.82 1.91 -4.48
C VAL A 94 1.63 1.32 -3.34
N ARG A 95 2.95 1.40 -3.42
CA ARG A 95 3.86 0.82 -2.44
C ARG A 95 5.14 1.64 -2.34
N ALA A 96 5.66 1.82 -1.14
CA ALA A 96 7.01 2.32 -0.90
C ALA A 96 7.71 1.39 0.10
N ALA A 97 8.90 0.94 -0.26
CA ALA A 97 9.64 -0.04 0.50
C ALA A 97 11.07 0.43 0.72
N ALA A 98 11.63 0.17 1.90
CA ALA A 98 13.01 0.55 2.22
C ALA A 98 13.75 -0.51 3.04
N SER A 99 15.07 -0.53 2.86
CA SER A 99 16.02 -1.29 3.68
C SER A 99 17.32 -0.51 3.81
N GLY A 100 17.66 -0.08 5.03
CA GLY A 100 18.83 0.78 5.23
C GLY A 100 18.63 2.14 4.54
N ARG A 101 19.57 2.50 3.65
CA ARG A 101 19.51 3.75 2.86
C ARG A 101 18.77 3.58 1.52
N ASP A 102 18.48 2.35 1.15
CA ASP A 102 17.88 2.03 -0.13
C ASP A 102 16.36 2.02 -0.03
N ALA A 103 15.71 2.74 -0.95
CA ALA A 103 14.27 2.81 -1.01
C ALA A 103 13.75 2.89 -2.45
N VAL A 104 12.54 2.39 -2.63
CA VAL A 104 11.89 2.25 -3.93
C VAL A 104 10.38 2.40 -3.78
N THR A 105 9.79 3.16 -4.69
CA THR A 105 8.34 3.23 -4.88
C THR A 105 7.91 2.32 -6.02
N VAL A 106 6.73 1.73 -5.88
CA VAL A 106 6.07 0.91 -6.88
C VAL A 106 4.63 1.36 -7.07
N VAL A 107 4.24 1.58 -8.32
CA VAL A 107 2.83 1.70 -8.71
C VAL A 107 2.51 0.55 -9.67
N ALA A 108 1.50 -0.26 -9.36
CA ALA A 108 1.02 -1.29 -10.26
C ALA A 108 -0.42 -1.01 -10.67
N THR A 109 -0.68 -1.02 -11.98
CA THR A 109 -2.00 -0.71 -12.55
C THR A 109 -2.18 -1.51 -13.84
N GLY A 110 -3.29 -2.23 -13.97
CA GLY A 110 -3.49 -3.16 -15.07
C GLY A 110 -2.38 -4.22 -15.11
N GLN A 111 -1.67 -4.33 -16.23
CA GLN A 111 -0.56 -5.28 -16.44
C GLN A 111 0.83 -4.61 -16.37
N LYS A 112 0.91 -3.38 -15.86
CA LYS A 112 2.13 -2.58 -15.81
C LYS A 112 2.52 -2.24 -14.37
N LEU A 113 3.82 -2.12 -14.17
CA LEU A 113 4.46 -1.80 -12.91
C LEU A 113 5.52 -0.72 -13.15
N TYR A 114 5.45 0.34 -12.37
CA TYR A 114 6.37 1.47 -12.41
C TYR A 114 7.23 1.45 -11.16
N LEU A 115 8.55 1.39 -11.31
CA LEU A 115 9.51 1.46 -10.21
C LEU A 115 10.29 2.77 -10.28
N ALA A 116 10.55 3.39 -9.14
CA ALA A 116 11.49 4.48 -9.02
C ALA A 116 12.23 4.39 -7.69
N ALA A 117 13.53 4.69 -7.70
CA ALA A 117 14.27 4.90 -6.45
C ALA A 117 13.71 6.16 -5.76
N CYS A 118 13.68 6.14 -4.44
CA CYS A 118 13.25 7.27 -3.63
C CYS A 118 14.12 7.42 -2.38
N SER A 119 13.85 8.45 -1.57
CA SER A 119 14.58 8.66 -0.32
C SER A 119 14.01 7.80 0.81
N ALA A 120 14.88 6.99 1.44
CA ALA A 120 14.52 6.18 2.59
C ALA A 120 14.12 7.04 3.81
N ASP A 121 14.73 8.22 3.97
CA ASP A 121 14.47 9.13 5.09
C ASP A 121 13.08 9.78 5.00
N SER A 122 12.56 9.94 3.78
CA SER A 122 11.23 10.50 3.51
C SER A 122 10.23 9.45 2.99
N LEU A 123 10.46 8.16 3.28
CA LEU A 123 9.67 7.06 2.72
C LEU A 123 8.15 7.23 2.94
N ALA A 124 7.74 7.77 4.09
CA ALA A 124 6.33 7.99 4.39
C ALA A 124 5.70 9.09 3.52
N GLN A 125 6.46 10.14 3.23
CA GLN A 125 6.08 11.20 2.32
C GLN A 125 6.04 10.68 0.88
N GLU A 126 7.04 9.90 0.47
CA GLU A 126 7.11 9.24 -0.85
C GLU A 126 5.88 8.34 -1.07
N PHE A 127 5.56 7.48 -0.10
CA PHE A 127 4.36 6.64 -0.15
C PHE A 127 3.09 7.48 -0.28
N THR A 128 2.98 8.55 0.50
CA THR A 128 1.79 9.41 0.50
C THR A 128 1.61 10.12 -0.85
N ALA A 129 2.71 10.54 -1.49
CA ALA A 129 2.70 11.16 -2.81
C ALA A 129 2.21 10.22 -3.93
N LEU A 130 2.22 8.89 -3.70
CA LEU A 130 1.64 7.92 -4.65
C LEU A 130 0.11 7.86 -4.57
N LEU A 131 -0.48 8.26 -3.44
CA LEU A 131 -1.93 8.35 -3.30
C LEU A 131 -2.48 9.46 -4.19
N PRO A 132 -3.76 9.41 -4.58
CA PRO A 132 -4.42 10.53 -5.24
C PRO A 132 -4.22 11.83 -4.44
N ASP A 133 -4.08 12.96 -5.12
CA ASP A 133 -4.01 14.25 -4.43
C ASP A 133 -5.39 14.62 -3.86
N ALA A 134 -5.43 14.95 -2.57
CA ALA A 134 -6.63 15.35 -1.87
C ALA A 134 -6.27 16.12 -0.58
N PRO A 135 -6.92 17.26 -0.30
CA PRO A 135 -6.75 17.94 0.98
C PRO A 135 -7.40 17.13 2.11
N ALA A 136 -7.03 17.43 3.35
CA ALA A 136 -7.73 16.91 4.53
C ALA A 136 -9.22 17.32 4.49
N ALA A 137 -10.11 16.38 4.82
CA ALA A 137 -11.52 16.70 4.97
C ALA A 137 -11.74 17.72 6.09
N ARG A 138 -12.69 18.64 5.91
CA ARG A 138 -13.03 19.66 6.91
C ARG A 138 -14.08 19.13 7.89
N LEU A 139 -13.63 18.50 8.96
CA LEU A 139 -14.49 18.04 10.05
C LEU A 139 -13.76 18.06 11.39
N ALA A 140 -14.53 18.14 12.47
CA ALA A 140 -14.04 17.75 13.79
C ALA A 140 -13.76 16.25 13.81
N SER A 141 -12.72 15.84 14.55
CA SER A 141 -12.44 14.42 14.76
C SER A 141 -13.60 13.78 15.52
N LEU A 142 -14.06 12.64 15.03
CA LEU A 142 -15.16 11.87 15.58
C LEU A 142 -14.62 10.63 16.28
N THR A 143 -15.23 10.23 17.38
CA THR A 143 -14.82 9.04 18.12
C THR A 143 -16.02 8.31 18.70
N CYS A 144 -16.12 7.02 18.43
CA CYS A 144 -17.18 6.16 18.95
C CYS A 144 -16.66 4.75 19.25
N SER A 145 -17.39 3.98 20.05
CA SER A 145 -17.08 2.57 20.23
C SER A 145 -17.42 1.78 18.95
N ASP A 146 -16.61 0.77 18.62
CA ASP A 146 -16.88 -0.13 17.49
C ASP A 146 -18.21 -0.87 17.67
N THR A 147 -18.57 -1.19 18.92
CA THR A 147 -19.87 -1.78 19.27
C THR A 147 -21.04 -0.88 18.87
N ASP A 148 -20.98 0.41 19.24
CA ASP A 148 -22.03 1.37 18.87
C ASP A 148 -22.08 1.58 17.35
N LEU A 149 -20.94 1.71 16.68
CA LEU A 149 -20.90 1.84 15.22
C LEU A 149 -21.53 0.63 14.53
N LYS A 150 -21.22 -0.59 14.97
CA LYS A 150 -21.81 -1.83 14.44
C LYS A 150 -23.31 -1.88 14.69
N ALA A 151 -23.77 -1.51 15.88
CA ALA A 151 -25.20 -1.48 16.20
C ALA A 151 -25.96 -0.49 15.30
N ILE A 152 -25.45 0.74 15.14
CA ILE A 152 -26.06 1.75 14.26
C ILE A 152 -26.03 1.30 12.80
N LYS A 153 -24.93 0.73 12.33
CA LYS A 153 -24.81 0.17 10.97
C LYS A 153 -25.81 -0.97 10.74
N GLY A 154 -26.11 -1.76 11.78
CA GLY A 154 -27.11 -2.82 11.77
C GLY A 154 -28.57 -2.35 11.86
N GLY A 155 -28.82 -1.03 11.90
CA GLY A 155 -30.18 -0.47 11.95
C GLY A 155 -30.78 -0.38 13.36
N ALA A 156 -29.99 -0.56 14.42
CA ALA A 156 -30.49 -0.39 15.78
C ALA A 156 -30.98 1.06 15.98
N ILE A 157 -32.13 1.20 16.65
CA ILE A 157 -32.66 2.48 17.13
C ILE A 157 -32.28 2.60 18.60
N PRO A 158 -31.27 3.42 18.96
CA PRO A 158 -30.83 3.50 20.35
C PRO A 158 -31.90 4.15 21.22
N ASN A 159 -32.23 3.52 22.35
CA ASN A 159 -33.14 4.06 23.34
C ASN A 159 -32.50 5.19 24.18
N THR A 160 -31.19 5.41 24.05
CA THR A 160 -30.43 6.45 24.74
C THR A 160 -29.57 7.25 23.75
N THR A 161 -29.25 8.49 24.09
CA THR A 161 -28.33 9.33 23.30
C THR A 161 -27.03 9.54 24.08
N SER A 162 -26.01 8.73 23.79
CA SER A 162 -24.65 8.94 24.28
C SER A 162 -23.79 9.73 23.27
N PRO A 163 -22.68 10.36 23.68
CA PRO A 163 -21.71 10.95 22.76
C PRO A 163 -21.21 9.95 21.71
N SER A 164 -20.89 8.71 22.13
CA SER A 164 -20.46 7.63 21.22
C SER A 164 -21.52 7.30 20.15
N ILE A 165 -22.80 7.18 20.54
CA ILE A 165 -23.90 6.94 19.59
C ILE A 165 -24.07 8.09 18.60
N ARG A 166 -23.92 9.33 19.08
CA ARG A 166 -23.99 10.53 18.24
C ARG A 166 -22.90 10.51 17.18
N ASP A 167 -21.65 10.27 17.59
CA ASP A 167 -20.49 10.21 16.71
C ASP A 167 -20.56 9.01 15.77
N ALA A 168 -21.03 7.84 16.23
CA ALA A 168 -21.24 6.66 15.39
C ALA A 168 -22.18 6.96 14.21
N LYS A 169 -23.27 7.70 14.44
CA LYS A 169 -24.15 8.16 13.35
C LYS A 169 -23.42 9.09 12.38
N GLN A 170 -22.55 9.98 12.87
CA GLN A 170 -21.79 10.88 12.01
C GLN A 170 -20.73 10.12 11.20
N VAL A 171 -19.98 9.22 11.85
CA VAL A 171 -19.01 8.33 11.21
C VAL A 171 -19.68 7.55 10.08
N LEU A 172 -20.84 6.94 10.34
CA LEU A 172 -21.56 6.18 9.32
C LEU A 172 -21.97 7.04 8.12
N ARG A 173 -22.36 8.31 8.32
CA ARG A 173 -22.64 9.22 7.21
C ARG A 173 -21.41 9.48 6.34
N TRP A 174 -20.25 9.72 6.94
CA TRP A 174 -18.99 9.90 6.20
C TRP A 174 -18.57 8.62 5.45
N LEU A 175 -18.74 7.46 6.08
CA LEU A 175 -18.42 6.18 5.45
C LEU A 175 -19.38 5.80 4.31
N ASN A 176 -20.62 6.28 4.34
CA ASN A 176 -21.62 6.04 3.29
C ASN A 176 -21.66 7.14 2.22
N ALA A 177 -20.94 8.25 2.41
CA ALA A 177 -20.80 9.28 1.39
C ALA A 177 -20.14 8.69 0.13
N GLN A 178 -20.41 9.31 -1.03
CA GLN A 178 -19.76 8.88 -2.26
C GLN A 178 -18.24 9.10 -2.18
N HIS A 179 -17.47 8.06 -2.47
CA HIS A 179 -16.00 8.13 -2.49
C HIS A 179 -15.48 8.12 -3.93
N THR A 180 -14.52 8.99 -4.24
CA THR A 180 -13.85 9.01 -5.56
C THR A 180 -12.68 8.03 -5.59
N HIS A 181 -11.88 8.02 -4.53
CA HIS A 181 -10.82 7.07 -4.28
C HIS A 181 -10.86 6.60 -2.84
N PHE A 182 -10.50 5.35 -2.59
CA PHE A 182 -10.44 4.82 -1.23
C PHE A 182 -9.49 3.64 -1.16
N GLY A 183 -9.04 3.32 0.05
CA GLY A 183 -8.12 2.22 0.27
C GLY A 183 -7.89 1.96 1.74
N ARG A 184 -6.88 1.15 2.05
CA ARG A 184 -6.44 0.92 3.43
C ARG A 184 -4.93 1.02 3.50
N LEU A 185 -4.43 1.58 4.60
CA LEU A 185 -3.00 1.79 4.83
C LEU A 185 -2.40 0.55 5.49
N TYR A 186 -1.72 -0.26 4.69
CA TYR A 186 -0.97 -1.39 5.18
C TYR A 186 0.47 -0.97 5.48
N VAL A 187 0.95 -1.44 6.61
CA VAL A 187 2.34 -1.24 7.05
C VAL A 187 2.87 -2.59 7.49
N ALA A 188 3.98 -2.99 6.89
CA ALA A 188 4.76 -4.10 7.36
C ALA A 188 6.19 -3.66 7.72
N ILE A 189 6.75 -4.31 8.71
CA ILE A 189 8.15 -4.17 9.10
C ILE A 189 8.80 -5.55 9.12
N ARG A 190 10.12 -5.55 9.12
CA ARG A 190 10.91 -6.73 9.44
C ARG A 190 11.74 -6.47 10.69
N ASP A 191 11.57 -7.30 11.70
CA ASP A 191 12.33 -7.19 12.95
C ASP A 191 13.80 -7.60 12.78
N SER A 192 14.61 -7.41 13.83
CA SER A 192 16.04 -7.77 13.82
C SER A 192 16.31 -9.25 13.58
N ARG A 193 15.33 -10.12 13.85
CA ARG A 193 15.39 -11.57 13.59
C ARG A 193 14.89 -11.94 12.19
N GLY A 194 14.57 -10.96 11.35
CA GLY A 194 14.11 -11.19 9.98
C GLY A 194 12.63 -11.55 9.88
N ARG A 195 11.86 -11.54 10.97
CA ARG A 195 10.44 -11.87 10.96
C ARG A 195 9.64 -10.68 10.46
N ARG A 196 8.77 -10.92 9.47
CA ARG A 196 7.85 -9.90 8.94
C ARG A 196 6.64 -9.77 9.85
N ARG A 197 6.31 -8.56 10.27
CA ARG A 197 5.09 -8.21 11.02
C ARG A 197 4.32 -7.18 10.23
N ARG A 198 2.99 -7.26 10.19
CA ARG A 198 2.11 -6.30 9.51
C ARG A 198 1.00 -5.90 10.46
N ASN A 199 0.47 -4.69 10.31
CA ASN A 199 -0.80 -4.34 10.95
C ASN A 199 -1.94 -5.27 10.50
N GLU A 200 -2.74 -5.73 11.46
CA GLU A 200 -3.87 -6.64 11.25
C GLU A 200 -5.14 -5.87 10.86
N ASP A 201 -5.39 -4.73 11.52
CA ASP A 201 -6.50 -3.81 11.27
C ASP A 201 -6.01 -2.52 10.60
N PRO A 202 -5.72 -2.54 9.28
CA PRO A 202 -5.22 -1.36 8.59
C PRO A 202 -6.29 -0.28 8.51
N PRO A 203 -5.99 0.98 8.91
CA PRO A 203 -6.96 2.06 8.82
C PRO A 203 -7.36 2.30 7.36
N GLY A 204 -8.62 2.61 7.15
CA GLY A 204 -9.17 3.00 5.86
C GLY A 204 -8.98 4.49 5.61
N TRP A 205 -8.85 4.86 4.34
CA TRP A 205 -8.90 6.24 3.89
C TRP A 205 -9.86 6.33 2.70
N ALA A 206 -10.52 7.48 2.55
CA ALA A 206 -11.43 7.73 1.45
C ALA A 206 -11.47 9.22 1.08
N ASP A 207 -11.52 9.50 -0.21
CA ASP A 207 -11.63 10.84 -0.78
C ASP A 207 -13.10 11.15 -1.05
N THR A 208 -13.62 12.15 -0.33
CA THR A 208 -14.98 12.68 -0.49
C THR A 208 -14.95 14.02 -1.22
N ASP A 209 -16.11 14.56 -1.56
CA ASP A 209 -16.27 15.94 -2.04
C ASP A 209 -15.77 16.99 -1.03
N GLN A 210 -15.76 16.64 0.26
CA GLN A 210 -15.29 17.51 1.35
C GLN A 210 -13.80 17.33 1.69
N GLY A 211 -13.09 16.44 0.99
CA GLY A 211 -11.68 16.09 1.22
C GLY A 211 -11.47 14.65 1.69
N ARG A 212 -10.21 14.29 1.98
CA ARG A 212 -9.80 12.96 2.43
C ARG A 212 -10.09 12.75 3.90
N ILE A 213 -10.76 11.65 4.22
CA ILE A 213 -10.93 11.13 5.58
C ILE A 213 -9.98 9.95 5.82
N LEU A 214 -9.56 9.81 7.08
CA LEU A 214 -8.87 8.64 7.61
C LEU A 214 -9.69 8.09 8.78
N PHE A 215 -9.91 6.79 8.79
CA PHE A 215 -10.70 6.12 9.81
C PHE A 215 -10.12 4.76 10.18
N GLY A 216 -10.34 4.32 11.41
CA GLY A 216 -9.89 3.01 11.85
C GLY A 216 -10.25 2.71 13.28
N VAL A 217 -10.18 1.43 13.63
CA VAL A 217 -10.38 0.93 14.98
C VAL A 217 -9.00 0.78 15.64
N ASP A 218 -8.87 1.19 16.89
CA ASP A 218 -7.69 0.91 17.69
C ASP A 218 -7.80 -0.44 18.43
N GLY A 219 -6.72 -0.83 19.12
CA GLY A 219 -6.68 -2.09 19.86
C GLY A 219 -7.63 -2.15 21.08
N SER A 220 -8.24 -1.04 21.46
CA SER A 220 -9.22 -0.95 22.56
C SER A 220 -10.67 -0.95 22.07
N GLY A 221 -10.90 -1.10 20.76
CA GLY A 221 -12.24 -1.13 20.17
C GLY A 221 -12.85 0.26 19.96
N TRP A 222 -12.04 1.33 19.98
CA TRP A 222 -12.51 2.67 19.65
C TRP A 222 -12.26 2.98 18.17
N VAL A 223 -13.27 3.52 17.51
CA VAL A 223 -13.22 4.02 16.15
C VAL A 223 -12.88 5.49 16.18
N SER A 224 -11.91 5.89 15.38
CA SER A 224 -11.61 7.29 15.09
C SER A 224 -11.88 7.59 13.62
N LEU A 225 -12.40 8.79 13.33
CA LEU A 225 -12.51 9.33 11.98
C LEU A 225 -12.12 10.80 11.99
N SER A 226 -11.26 11.20 11.06
CA SER A 226 -10.72 12.56 10.97
C SER A 226 -10.39 12.93 9.53
N GLY A 227 -10.23 14.21 9.24
CA GLY A 227 -9.66 14.66 7.98
C GLY A 227 -8.17 14.33 7.93
N ALA A 228 -7.66 13.89 6.78
CA ALA A 228 -6.26 13.50 6.64
C ALA A 228 -5.69 13.94 5.29
N GLY A 229 -4.86 14.98 5.31
CA GLY A 229 -4.06 15.40 4.17
C GLY A 229 -2.75 14.59 4.11
N PRO A 230 -1.81 15.02 3.26
CA PRO A 230 -0.55 14.30 3.08
C PRO A 230 0.24 14.12 4.38
N GLN A 231 0.28 15.15 5.24
CA GLN A 231 1.02 15.08 6.50
C GLN A 231 0.40 14.08 7.49
N GLU A 232 -0.93 14.04 7.60
CA GLU A 232 -1.63 13.10 8.49
C GLU A 232 -1.46 11.65 8.03
N ILE A 233 -1.49 11.39 6.72
CA ILE A 233 -1.25 10.06 6.16
C ILE A 233 0.18 9.60 6.43
N ALA A 234 1.18 10.44 6.13
CA ALA A 234 2.58 10.14 6.39
C ALA A 234 2.82 9.85 7.89
N SER A 235 2.27 10.69 8.76
CA SER A 235 2.36 10.51 10.21
C SER A 235 1.68 9.21 10.67
N LYS A 236 0.54 8.84 10.07
CA LYS A 236 -0.16 7.60 10.41
C LYS A 236 0.65 6.37 10.06
N VAL A 237 1.24 6.28 8.86
CA VAL A 237 2.03 5.10 8.47
C VAL A 237 3.34 5.00 9.26
N GLN A 238 3.95 6.14 9.63
CA GLN A 238 5.10 6.16 10.54
C GLN A 238 4.75 5.65 11.92
N ARG A 239 3.63 6.10 12.50
CA ARG A 239 3.15 5.63 13.80
C ARG A 239 2.86 4.13 13.78
N LEU A 240 2.17 3.64 12.75
CA LEU A 240 1.92 2.19 12.59
C LEU A 240 3.22 1.37 12.53
N ALA A 241 4.24 1.87 11.81
CA ALA A 241 5.54 1.21 11.76
C ALA A 241 6.25 1.20 13.11
N TYR A 242 6.17 2.32 13.85
CA TYR A 242 6.72 2.44 15.20
C TYR A 242 6.04 1.45 16.16
N ASP A 243 4.71 1.39 16.16
CA ASP A 243 3.94 0.49 17.02
C ASP A 243 4.29 -0.98 16.74
N LEU A 244 4.44 -1.36 15.47
CA LEU A 244 4.83 -2.72 15.10
C LEU A 244 6.25 -3.09 15.60
N ARG A 245 7.17 -2.13 15.67
CA ARG A 245 8.55 -2.37 16.18
C ARG A 245 8.57 -2.60 17.68
N ASN A 246 7.63 -1.98 18.39
CA ASN A 246 7.56 -2.01 19.85
C ASN A 246 6.60 -3.06 20.41
N ARG A 247 5.80 -3.73 19.56
CA ARG A 247 5.10 -4.95 19.93
C ARG A 247 6.15 -6.08 20.05
N GLY A 248 6.40 -6.56 21.26
CA GLY A 248 7.31 -7.70 21.56
C GLY A 248 6.93 -8.96 20.81
#